data_AF-A0A958QAS8-F1
#
_entry.id   AF-A0A958QAS8-F1
#
_cell.length_a   1.000
_cell.length_b   1.000
_cell.length_c   1.000
_cell.angle_alpha   90.00
_cell.angle_beta   90.00
_cell.angle_gamma   90.00
#
_symmetry.space_group_name_H-M   'P 1'
#
loop_
_entity.id
_entity.type
_entity.pdbx_description
1 polymer ?
#
loop_
_entity_poly.entity_id
_entity_poly.type
_entity_poly.pdbx_seq_one_letter_code
_entity_poly.pdbx_strand_id
1 'polypeptide(L)'
;ELLRYSHNYMRSGVSFEDSMVETGKAAGHTELKHAFMYLAQVAKHGGEITRQLQELADSVTAQRQAQIEGRINKLELKATGPVAMVFFGFMLILFTSFGVQLKGAL
;
A
#
# COMPACT_ATOMS: atom_id res chain seq x y z
N GLU A 1 -22.41 -2.97 -1.27
CA GLU A 1 -23.15 -2.04 -2.17
C GLU A 1 -22.78 -2.18 -3.64
N LEU A 2 -21.50 -2.32 -4.02
CA LEU A 2 -21.07 -2.37 -5.43
C LEU A 2 -21.74 -3.47 -6.28
N LEU A 3 -21.93 -4.68 -5.73
CA LEU A 3 -22.65 -5.76 -6.43
C LEU A 3 -24.13 -5.41 -6.70
N ARG A 4 -24.74 -4.53 -5.90
CA ARG A 4 -26.11 -4.04 -6.14
C ARG A 4 -26.17 -3.14 -7.37
N TYR A 5 -25.11 -2.36 -7.63
CA TYR A 5 -25.01 -1.55 -8.85
C TYR A 5 -24.85 -2.43 -10.10
N SER A 6 -23.97 -3.43 -10.05
CA SER A 6 -23.84 -4.40 -11.15
C SER A 6 -25.17 -5.11 -11.42
N HIS A 7 -25.87 -5.56 -10.37
CA HIS A 7 -27.20 -6.17 -10.52
C HIS A 7 -28.24 -5.22 -11.16
N ASN A 8 -28.22 -3.93 -10.81
CA ASN A 8 -29.10 -2.94 -11.43
C ASN A 8 -28.77 -2.69 -12.90
N TYR A 9 -27.48 -2.65 -13.26
CA TYR A 9 -27.05 -2.56 -14.66
C TYR A 9 -27.52 -3.78 -15.46
N MET A 10 -27.38 -4.99 -14.91
CA MET A 10 -27.88 -6.21 -15.56
C MET A 10 -29.39 -6.19 -15.76
N ARG A 11 -30.16 -5.73 -14.76
CA ARG A 11 -31.62 -5.55 -14.89
C ARG A 11 -32.00 -4.50 -15.95
N SER A 12 -31.08 -3.61 -16.29
CA SER A 12 -31.25 -2.59 -17.32
C SER A 12 -30.87 -3.09 -18.73
N GLY A 13 -30.55 -4.39 -18.87
CA GLY A 13 -30.16 -5.01 -20.14
C GLY A 13 -28.68 -4.91 -20.47
N VAL A 14 -27.85 -4.39 -19.56
CA VAL A 14 -26.39 -4.35 -19.73
C VAL A 14 -25.83 -5.75 -19.52
N SER A 15 -24.87 -6.16 -20.36
CA SER A 15 -24.21 -7.47 -20.23
C SER A 15 -23.52 -7.59 -18.86
N PHE A 16 -23.36 -8.82 -18.36
CA PHE A 16 -22.67 -9.05 -17.09
C PHE A 16 -21.25 -8.44 -17.10
N GLU A 17 -20.52 -8.61 -18.21
CA GLU A 17 -19.16 -8.08 -18.36
C GLU A 17 -19.12 -6.56 -18.31
N ASP A 18 -19.98 -5.90 -19.08
CA ASP A 18 -20.05 -4.43 -19.09
C ASP A 18 -20.51 -3.89 -17.73
N SER A 19 -21.43 -4.58 -17.05
CA SER A 19 -21.87 -4.21 -15.70
C SER A 19 -20.72 -4.24 -14.68
N MET A 20 -19.83 -5.23 -14.79
CA MET A 20 -18.68 -5.39 -13.91
C MET A 20 -17.59 -4.37 -14.23
N VAL A 21 -17.34 -4.10 -15.52
CA VAL A 21 -16.41 -3.06 -15.95
C VAL A 21 -16.86 -1.67 -15.46
N GLU A 22 -18.14 -1.33 -15.61
CA GLU A 22 -18.67 -0.03 -15.15
C GLU A 22 -18.72 0.08 -13.63
N THR A 23 -19.05 -1.01 -12.93
CA THR A 23 -19.00 -1.04 -11.46
C THR A 23 -17.56 -0.88 -10.95
N GLY A 24 -16.59 -1.49 -11.63
CA GLY A 24 -15.16 -1.34 -11.35
C GLY A 24 -14.64 0.08 -11.57
N LYS A 25 -15.08 0.75 -12.63
CA LYS A 25 -14.78 2.18 -12.87
C LYS A 25 -15.40 3.08 -11.79
N ALA A 26 -16.66 2.83 -11.44
CA ALA A 26 -17.39 3.59 -10.43
C ALA A 26 -16.82 3.44 -9.01
N ALA A 27 -16.16 2.31 -8.71
CA ALA A 27 -15.55 2.06 -7.41
C ALA A 27 -14.34 2.95 -7.10
N GLY A 28 -13.74 3.61 -8.09
CA GLY A 28 -12.62 4.56 -7.91
C GLY A 28 -11.29 3.95 -7.42
N HIS A 29 -11.28 2.68 -7.05
CA HIS A 29 -10.10 1.94 -6.61
C HIS A 29 -9.64 0.98 -7.70
N THR A 30 -8.37 1.09 -8.10
CA THR A 30 -7.77 0.25 -9.14
C THR A 30 -7.91 -1.24 -8.83
N GLU A 31 -7.73 -1.64 -7.57
CA GLU A 31 -7.89 -3.02 -7.10
C GLU A 31 -9.30 -3.58 -7.37
N LEU A 32 -10.33 -2.81 -7.02
CA LEU A 32 -11.74 -3.19 -7.25
C LEU A 32 -12.04 -3.27 -8.74
N LYS A 33 -11.50 -2.34 -9.54
CA LYS A 33 -11.61 -2.39 -11.00
C LYS A 33 -11.03 -3.69 -11.57
N HIS A 34 -9.83 -4.07 -11.16
CA HIS A 34 -9.21 -5.31 -11.60
C HIS A 34 -10.02 -6.53 -11.14
N ALA A 35 -10.44 -6.57 -9.87
CA ALA A 35 -11.26 -7.66 -9.34
C ALA A 35 -12.57 -7.86 -10.13
N PHE A 36 -13.27 -6.78 -10.48
CA PHE A 36 -14.50 -6.88 -11.28
C PHE A 36 -14.24 -7.27 -12.74
N MET A 37 -13.16 -6.79 -13.36
CA MET A 37 -12.73 -7.26 -14.68
C MET A 37 -12.44 -8.76 -14.70
N TYR A 38 -11.79 -9.28 -13.65
CA TYR A 38 -11.51 -10.70 -13.56
C TYR A 38 -12.78 -11.51 -13.31
N LEU A 39 -13.72 -11.04 -12.48
CA LEU A 39 -15.04 -11.67 -12.33
C LEU A 39 -15.82 -11.73 -13.66
N ALA A 40 -15.73 -10.69 -14.49
CA ALA A 40 -16.30 -10.69 -15.84
C ALA A 40 -15.70 -11.79 -16.72
N GLN A 41 -14.36 -11.94 -16.70
CA GLN A 41 -13.68 -13.02 -17.42
C GLN A 41 -14.02 -14.41 -16.86
N VAL A 42 -14.24 -14.54 -15.55
CA VAL A 42 -14.71 -15.79 -14.91
C VAL A 42 -16.05 -16.22 -15.46
N ALA A 43 -17.01 -15.29 -15.49
CA ALA A 43 -18.34 -15.58 -16.00
C ALA A 43 -18.35 -15.92 -17.49
N LYS A 44 -17.43 -15.34 -18.28
CA LYS A 44 -17.35 -15.55 -19.73
C LYS A 44 -16.64 -16.85 -20.13
N HIS A 45 -15.57 -17.22 -19.42
CA HIS A 45 -14.64 -18.28 -19.84
C HIS A 45 -14.68 -19.55 -18.98
N GLY A 46 -15.46 -19.59 -17.90
CA GLY A 46 -15.93 -20.85 -17.30
C GLY A 46 -14.86 -21.83 -16.80
N GLY A 47 -13.66 -21.38 -16.42
CA GLY A 47 -12.64 -22.23 -15.78
C GLY A 47 -11.18 -21.94 -16.17
N GLU A 48 -10.93 -21.24 -17.28
CA GLU A 48 -9.57 -20.85 -17.73
C GLU A 48 -8.97 -19.62 -17.00
N ILE A 49 -9.48 -19.27 -15.82
CA ILE A 49 -9.13 -18.01 -15.12
C ILE A 49 -8.01 -18.20 -14.09
N THR A 50 -7.45 -19.41 -13.95
CA THR A 50 -6.35 -19.66 -13.01
C THR A 50 -5.22 -18.66 -13.20
N ARG A 51 -4.87 -18.33 -14.45
CA ARG A 51 -3.79 -17.36 -14.73
C ARG A 51 -4.15 -15.93 -14.35
N GLN A 52 -5.38 -15.50 -14.65
CA GLN A 52 -5.84 -14.14 -14.36
C GLN A 52 -6.06 -13.91 -12.86
N LEU A 53 -6.54 -14.93 -12.13
CA LEU A 53 -6.62 -14.91 -10.67
C LEU A 53 -5.23 -14.92 -10.02
N GLN A 54 -4.28 -15.66 -10.59
CA GLN A 54 -2.88 -15.63 -10.18
C GLN A 54 -2.29 -14.23 -10.39
N GLU A 55 -2.47 -13.63 -11.56
CA GLU A 55 -2.01 -12.26 -11.86
C GLU A 55 -2.63 -11.23 -10.88
N LEU A 56 -3.91 -11.37 -10.52
CA LEU A 56 -4.54 -10.53 -9.49
C LEU A 56 -3.90 -10.74 -8.12
N ALA A 57 -3.75 -12.00 -7.69
CA ALA A 57 -3.17 -12.35 -6.39
C ALA A 57 -1.73 -11.81 -6.27
N ASP A 58 -0.94 -11.93 -7.33
CA ASP A 58 0.42 -11.43 -7.40
C ASP A 58 0.44 -9.90 -7.29
N SER A 59 -0.45 -9.19 -8.00
CA SER A 59 -0.54 -7.73 -7.95
C SER A 59 -0.92 -7.20 -6.55
N VAL A 60 -1.89 -7.85 -5.89
CA VAL A 60 -2.32 -7.49 -4.53
C VAL A 60 -1.21 -7.79 -3.53
N THR A 61 -0.51 -8.92 -3.69
CA THR A 61 0.61 -9.30 -2.82
C THR A 61 1.75 -8.31 -2.94
N ALA A 62 2.16 -7.93 -4.16
CA ALA A 62 3.21 -6.94 -4.38
C ALA A 62 2.85 -5.57 -3.77
N GLN A 63 1.60 -5.12 -3.92
CA GLN A 63 1.15 -3.88 -3.32
C GLN A 63 1.13 -3.93 -1.79
N ARG A 64 0.66 -5.04 -1.20
CA ARG A 64 0.68 -5.27 0.25
C ARG A 64 2.11 -5.26 0.78
N GLN A 65 3.03 -5.91 0.08
CA GLN A 65 4.46 -5.92 0.40
C GLN A 65 5.01 -4.49 0.47
N ALA A 66 4.78 -3.68 -0.57
CA ALA A 66 5.23 -2.29 -0.61
C ALA A 66 4.64 -1.43 0.52
N GLN A 67 3.36 -1.64 0.85
CA GLN A 67 2.73 -0.96 1.99
C GLN A 67 3.35 -1.37 3.33
N ILE A 68 3.65 -2.66 3.51
CA ILE A 68 4.27 -3.19 4.73
C ILE A 68 5.70 -2.66 4.86
N GLU A 69 6.51 -2.73 3.80
CA GLU A 69 7.86 -2.16 3.77
C GLU A 69 7.86 -0.67 4.10
N GLY A 70 6.93 0.10 3.51
CA GLY A 70 6.77 1.52 3.84
C GLY A 70 6.45 1.78 5.31
N ARG A 71 5.67 0.89 5.96
CA ARG A 71 5.39 0.99 7.39
C ARG A 71 6.60 0.60 8.26
N ILE A 72 7.35 -0.42 7.87
CA ILE A 72 8.59 -0.86 8.56
C ILE A 72 9.60 0.28 8.55
N ASN A 73 9.91 0.84 7.37
CA ASN A 73 10.87 1.94 7.25
C ASN A 73 10.47 3.16 8.10
N LYS A 74 9.17 3.45 8.20
CA LYS A 74 8.66 4.53 9.05
C LYS A 74 8.84 4.26 10.54
N LEU A 75 8.73 2.99 10.97
CA LEU A 75 8.96 2.59 12.35
C LEU A 75 10.45 2.68 12.70
N GLU A 76 11.34 2.26 11.80
CA GLU A 76 12.80 2.43 11.98
C GLU A 76 13.18 3.89 12.15
N LEU A 77 12.68 4.76 11.27
CA LEU A 77 12.97 6.20 11.32
C LEU A 77 12.49 6.85 12.64
N LYS A 78 11.35 6.39 13.17
CA LYS A 78 10.86 6.80 14.48
C LYS A 78 11.76 6.34 15.63
N ALA A 79 12.37 5.16 15.53
CA ALA A 79 13.28 4.64 16.53
C ALA A 79 14.65 5.34 16.50
N THR A 80 15.16 5.68 15.30
CA THR A 80 16.44 6.40 15.14
C THR A 80 16.41 7.81 15.73
N GLY A 81 15.26 8.50 15.68
CA GLY A 81 15.12 9.88 16.16
C GLY A 81 15.54 10.09 17.63
N PRO A 82 14.96 9.36 18.59
CA PRO A 82 15.38 9.43 19.99
C PRO A 82 16.86 9.08 20.22
N VAL A 83 17.38 8.06 19.53
CA VAL A 83 18.80 7.66 19.63
C VAL A 83 19.72 8.79 19.18
N ALA A 84 19.41 9.42 18.04
CA ALA A 84 20.16 10.56 17.53
C ALA A 84 20.12 11.75 18.52
N MET A 85 18.99 11.99 19.18
CA MET A 85 18.85 13.05 20.18
C MET A 85 19.74 12.79 21.41
N VAL A 86 19.77 11.55 21.92
CA VAL A 86 20.65 11.16 23.04
C VAL A 86 22.12 11.31 22.65
N PHE A 87 22.49 10.84 21.44
CA PHE A 87 23.85 10.97 20.93
C PHE A 87 24.28 12.44 20.81
N PHE A 88 23.40 13.31 20.32
CA PHE A 88 23.67 14.74 20.21
C PHE A 88 23.86 15.40 21.59
N GLY A 89 23.02 15.06 22.56
CA GLY A 89 23.17 15.53 23.95
C GLY A 89 24.53 15.11 24.55
N PHE A 90 24.93 13.86 24.32
CA PHE A 90 26.24 13.36 24.75
C PHE A 90 27.40 14.11 24.08
N MET A 91 27.30 14.37 22.77
CA MET A 91 28.29 15.16 22.03
C MET A 91 28.46 16.57 22.60
N LEU A 92 27.37 17.25 22.98
CA LEU A 92 27.46 18.58 23.59
C LEU A 92 28.19 18.57 24.92
N ILE A 93 27.98 17.54 25.75
CA ILE A 93 28.68 17.39 27.03
C ILE A 93 30.18 17.14 26.80
N LEU A 94 30.52 16.31 25.82
CA LEU A 94 31.92 16.08 25.44
C LEU A 94 32.61 17.34 24.92
N PHE A 95 31.96 18.11 24.03
CA PHE A 95 32.56 19.33 23.51
C PHE A 95 32.68 20.44 24.56
N THR A 96 31.71 20.56 25.48
CA THR A 96 31.80 21.55 26.57
C THR A 96 32.90 21.18 27.56
N SER A 97 32.98 19.93 27.99
CA SER A 97 34.06 19.44 28.87
C SER A 97 35.44 19.57 28.23
N PHE A 98 35.59 19.20 26.96
CA PHE A 98 36.83 19.41 26.21
C PHE A 98 37.19 20.89 26.07
N GLY A 99 36.21 21.75 25.75
CA GLY A 99 36.43 23.20 25.62
C GLY A 99 36.84 23.87 26.93
N VAL A 100 36.30 23.42 28.07
CA VAL A 100 36.71 23.90 29.41
C VAL A 100 38.14 23.43 29.73
N GLN A 101 38.48 22.17 29.46
CA GLN A 101 39.85 21.68 29.64
C GLN A 101 40.85 22.43 28.76
N LEU A 102 40.49 22.71 27.49
CA LEU A 102 41.33 23.44 26.56
C LEU A 102 41.59 24.88 27.03
N LYS A 103 40.56 25.57 27.55
CA LYS A 103 40.70 26.91 28.15
C LYS A 103 41.49 26.92 29.46
N GLY A 104 41.50 25.82 30.21
CA GLY A 104 42.30 25.69 31.42
C GLY A 104 43.76 25.32 31.18
N ALA A 105 44.09 24.81 29.98
CA ALA A 105 45.43 24.42 29.56
C ALA A 105 46.18 25.49 28.73
N LEU A 106 45.46 26.53 28.28
CA LEU A 106 45.95 27.71 27.56
C LEU A 106 46.14 28.88 28.53
#